data_AF-A0A3D8WUJ7-F1
#
_entry.id   AF-A0A3D8WUJ7-F1
#
_cell.length_a   1.000
_cell.length_b   1.000
_cell.length_c   1.000
_cell.angle_alpha   90.00
_cell.angle_beta   90.00
_cell.angle_gamma   90.00
#
_symmetry.space_group_name_H-M   'P 1'
#
loop_
_entity.id
_entity.type
_entity.pdbx_description
1 polymer ?
#
loop_
_entity_poly.entity_id
_entity_poly.type
_entity_poly.pdbx_seq_one_letter_code
_entity_poly.pdbx_strand_id
1 'polypeptide(L)'
;MNHIKLVGTQVESYYRGCGEAFLVVENGKPTKLIYENPEMPAVRKDLNDDELMDLFAEHGVDFYELERKEAVILMGTCSCYDFCFPELFIDFKASDQG
;
A
#
# COMPACT_ATOMS: atom_id res chain seq x y z
N MET A 1 -11.17 -12.14 -4.46
CA MET A 1 -10.83 -10.78 -4.00
C MET A 1 -10.44 -10.90 -2.54
N ASN A 2 -9.23 -10.49 -2.19
CA ASN A 2 -8.69 -10.61 -0.84
C ASN A 2 -9.02 -9.35 -0.05
N HIS A 3 -9.08 -9.47 1.29
CA HIS A 3 -9.30 -8.32 2.16
C HIS A 3 -8.42 -8.40 3.42
N ILE A 4 -8.00 -7.23 3.91
CA ILE A 4 -7.29 -7.06 5.18
C ILE A 4 -8.09 -6.08 6.04
N LYS A 5 -8.42 -6.49 7.27
CA LYS A 5 -8.99 -5.57 8.26
C LYS A 5 -7.91 -4.63 8.76
N LEU A 6 -8.16 -3.33 8.66
CA LEU A 6 -7.26 -2.29 9.18
C LEU A 6 -7.46 -2.06 10.69
N VAL A 7 -8.66 -2.35 11.22
CA VAL A 7 -8.93 -2.24 12.66
C VAL A 7 -8.02 -3.18 13.45
N GLY A 8 -7.37 -2.66 14.49
CA GLY A 8 -6.42 -3.38 15.34
C GLY A 8 -5.03 -3.52 14.72
N THR A 9 -4.78 -2.90 13.58
CA THR A 9 -3.44 -2.89 12.94
C THR A 9 -2.72 -1.57 13.20
N GLN A 10 -1.42 -1.53 12.91
CA GLN A 10 -0.62 -0.30 13.05
C GLN A 10 -1.09 0.81 12.09
N VAL A 11 -1.74 0.44 10.99
CA VAL A 11 -2.17 1.38 9.97
C VAL A 11 -3.59 1.92 10.20
N GLU A 12 -4.28 1.52 11.27
CA GLU A 12 -5.66 1.95 11.55
C GLU A 12 -5.79 3.49 11.60
N SER A 13 -4.83 4.17 12.24
CA SER A 13 -4.82 5.62 12.38
C SER A 13 -4.59 6.38 11.07
N TYR A 14 -4.16 5.68 10.02
CA TYR A 14 -3.94 6.22 8.68
C TYR A 14 -5.17 6.10 7.80
N TYR A 15 -6.22 5.41 8.25
CA TYR A 15 -7.47 5.32 7.52
C TYR A 15 -8.10 6.72 7.35
N ARG A 16 -8.41 7.08 6.10
CA ARG A 16 -8.97 8.37 5.70
C ARG A 16 -10.35 8.26 5.03
N GLY A 17 -10.97 7.09 5.07
CA GLY A 17 -12.25 6.84 4.43
C GLY A 17 -12.11 5.96 3.18
N CYS A 18 -13.12 6.04 2.31
CA CYS A 18 -13.17 5.27 1.08
C CYS A 18 -12.20 5.83 0.03
N GLY A 19 -11.44 4.96 -0.65
CA GLY A 19 -10.53 5.39 -1.73
C GLY A 19 -9.48 4.36 -2.12
N GLU A 20 -8.85 4.58 -3.28
CA GLU A 20 -7.71 3.78 -3.74
C GLU A 20 -6.45 4.09 -2.93
N ALA A 21 -5.73 3.03 -2.58
CA ALA A 21 -4.57 3.09 -1.71
C ALA A 21 -3.58 1.93 -1.95
N PHE A 22 -2.37 2.15 -1.47
CA PHE A 22 -1.31 1.17 -1.35
C PHE A 22 -1.16 0.77 0.11
N LEU A 23 -1.04 -0.54 0.35
CA LEU A 23 -0.76 -1.10 1.66
C LEU A 23 0.61 -1.79 1.64
N VAL A 24 1.53 -1.26 2.43
CA VAL A 24 2.84 -1.89 2.66
C VAL A 24 2.70 -2.92 3.76
N VAL A 25 3.13 -4.15 3.48
CA VAL A 25 3.05 -5.29 4.41
C VAL A 25 4.45 -5.85 4.61
N GLU A 26 4.97 -5.71 5.84
CA GLU A 26 6.28 -6.23 6.25
C GLU A 26 6.06 -7.42 7.18
N ASN A 27 6.69 -8.57 6.90
CA ASN A 27 6.53 -9.79 7.71
C ASN A 27 5.06 -10.18 7.97
N GLY A 28 4.19 -9.99 6.97
CA GLY A 28 2.76 -10.28 7.06
C GLY A 28 1.94 -9.28 7.87
N LYS A 29 2.52 -8.14 8.28
CA LYS A 29 1.84 -7.09 9.05
C LYS A 29 1.74 -5.79 8.25
N PRO A 30 0.56 -5.15 8.16
CA PRO A 30 0.42 -3.82 7.59
C PRO A 30 1.25 -2.80 8.38
N THR A 31 2.17 -2.09 7.71
CA THR A 31 3.04 -1.07 8.31
C THR A 31 2.79 0.32 7.79
N LYS A 32 2.33 0.47 6.54
CA LYS A 32 1.94 1.76 5.95
C LYS A 32 0.69 1.63 5.09
N LEU A 33 -0.12 2.69 5.12
CA LEU A 33 -1.27 2.89 4.23
C LEU A 33 -1.13 4.25 3.56
N ILE A 34 -1.17 4.26 2.23
CA ILE A 34 -0.88 5.44 1.40
C ILE A 34 -2.00 5.57 0.38
N TYR A 35 -2.74 6.67 0.39
CA TYR A 35 -3.80 6.90 -0.60
C TYR A 35 -3.20 7.50 -1.88
N GLU A 36 -3.75 7.16 -3.05
CA GLU A 36 -3.28 7.69 -4.36
C GLU A 36 -3.37 9.22 -4.44
N ASN A 37 -4.31 9.81 -3.70
CA ASN A 37 -4.50 11.25 -3.61
C ASN A 37 -5.13 11.62 -2.26
N PRO A 38 -5.01 12.90 -1.85
CA PRO A 38 -5.57 13.37 -0.60
C PRO A 38 -7.09 13.65 -0.66
N GLU A 39 -7.76 13.46 -1.81
CA GLU A 39 -9.20 13.73 -1.94
C GLU A 39 -10.03 12.72 -1.15
N MET A 40 -11.23 13.14 -0.74
CA MET A 40 -12.18 12.29 -0.03
C MET A 40 -13.55 12.32 -0.73
N PRO A 41 -13.98 11.23 -1.39
CA PRO A 41 -13.28 9.95 -1.55
C PRO A 41 -12.07 10.06 -2.50
N ALA A 42 -11.05 9.22 -2.31
CA ALA A 42 -9.89 9.25 -3.20
C ALA A 42 -10.32 8.78 -4.60
N VAL A 43 -10.13 9.64 -5.60
CA VAL A 43 -10.45 9.32 -7.00
C VAL A 43 -9.27 8.59 -7.61
N ARG A 44 -9.47 7.45 -8.28
CA ARG A 44 -8.36 6.76 -8.95
C ARG A 44 -7.53 7.73 -9.78
N LYS A 45 -6.24 7.83 -9.47
CA LYS A 45 -5.28 8.59 -10.25
C LYS A 45 -4.40 7.55 -10.93
N ASP A 46 -4.44 7.51 -12.25
CA ASP A 46 -3.51 6.67 -13.02
C ASP A 46 -2.12 7.32 -12.94
N LEU A 47 -1.45 7.09 -11.79
CA LEU A 47 -0.08 7.54 -11.53
C LEU A 47 0.87 6.84 -12.49
N ASN A 48 1.76 7.60 -13.11
CA ASN A 48 2.89 6.99 -13.81
C ASN A 48 3.98 6.55 -12.82
N ASP A 49 4.98 5.83 -13.31
CA ASP A 49 6.05 5.26 -12.48
C ASP A 49 6.79 6.34 -11.65
N ASP A 50 7.07 7.50 -12.23
CA ASP A 50 7.77 8.59 -11.52
C ASP A 50 6.88 9.16 -10.40
N GLU A 51 5.60 9.44 -10.68
CA GLU A 51 4.65 9.95 -9.67
C GLU A 51 4.41 8.95 -8.53
N LEU A 52 4.43 7.66 -8.85
CA LEU A 52 4.29 6.59 -7.88
C LEU A 52 5.53 6.50 -6.97
N MET A 53 6.72 6.61 -7.55
CA MET A 53 7.98 6.62 -6.80
C MET A 53 8.08 7.85 -5.89
N ASP A 54 7.66 9.02 -6.38
CA ASP A 54 7.57 10.25 -5.59
C ASP A 54 6.58 10.08 -4.42
N LEU A 55 5.38 9.55 -4.67
CA LEU A 55 4.38 9.27 -3.62
C LEU A 55 4.95 8.35 -2.53
N PHE A 56 5.64 7.28 -2.92
CA PHE A 56 6.26 6.37 -1.96
C PHE A 56 7.38 7.06 -1.17
N ALA A 57 8.22 7.86 -1.83
CA ALA A 57 9.29 8.61 -1.18
C ALA A 57 8.73 9.64 -0.17
N GLU A 58 7.67 10.37 -0.52
CA GLU A 58 6.98 11.34 0.36
C GLU A 58 6.44 10.67 1.64
N HIS A 59 6.03 9.40 1.54
CA HIS A 59 5.57 8.60 2.66
C HIS A 59 6.69 7.78 3.34
N GLY A 60 7.96 8.06 2.98
CA GLY A 60 9.15 7.45 3.57
C GLY A 60 9.24 5.94 3.31
N VAL A 61 8.78 5.48 2.15
CA VAL A 61 8.95 4.10 1.71
C VAL A 61 10.33 3.96 1.04
N ASP A 62 11.21 3.18 1.67
CA ASP A 62 12.52 2.85 1.13
C ASP A 62 12.49 1.45 0.51
N PHE A 63 12.56 1.39 -0.83
CA PHE A 63 12.52 0.14 -1.59
C PHE A 63 13.67 -0.82 -1.24
N TYR A 64 14.87 -0.31 -0.93
CA TYR A 64 16.00 -1.14 -0.50
C TYR A 64 15.76 -1.76 0.87
N GLU A 65 15.10 -1.03 1.78
CA GLU A 65 14.73 -1.56 3.09
C GLU A 65 13.62 -2.61 2.96
N LEU A 66 12.61 -2.35 2.13
CA LEU A 66 11.52 -3.29 1.86
C LEU A 66 12.02 -4.61 1.27
N GLU A 67 13.00 -4.55 0.36
CA GLU A 67 13.65 -5.74 -0.20
C GLU A 67 14.31 -6.60 0.86
N ARG A 68 15.12 -5.99 1.74
CA ARG A 68 15.77 -6.73 2.85
C ARG A 68 14.78 -7.36 3.83
N LYS A 69 13.58 -6.78 3.94
CA LYS A 69 12.51 -7.28 4.81
C LYS A 69 11.56 -8.24 4.10
N GLU A 70 11.81 -8.55 2.84
CA GLU A 70 10.92 -9.37 2.02
C GLU A 70 9.46 -8.86 2.07
N ALA A 71 9.31 -7.53 2.06
CA ALA A 71 8.02 -6.88 2.17
C ALA A 71 7.22 -7.02 0.86
N VAL A 72 5.94 -6.67 0.92
CA VAL A 72 5.09 -6.57 -0.26
C VAL A 72 4.31 -5.27 -0.24
N ILE A 73 4.01 -4.75 -1.43
CA ILE A 73 3.06 -3.65 -1.60
C ILE A 73 1.82 -4.21 -2.29
N LEU A 74 0.66 -3.91 -1.72
CA LEU A 74 -0.64 -4.27 -2.25
C LEU A 74 -1.32 -3.01 -2.75
N MET A 75 -1.99 -3.08 -3.90
CA MET A 75 -2.81 -1.98 -4.43
C MET A 75 -4.28 -2.38 -4.33
N GLY A 76 -5.12 -1.49 -3.83
CA GLY A 76 -6.54 -1.78 -3.69
C GLY A 76 -7.33 -0.64 -3.05
N THR A 77 -8.60 -0.94 -2.74
CA THR A 77 -9.55 0.06 -2.25
C THR A 77 -9.75 -0.09 -0.74
N CYS A 78 -9.64 1.02 -0.01
CA CYS A 78 -10.10 1.15 1.36
C CYS A 78 -11.61 1.40 1.41
N SER A 79 -12.34 0.72 2.30
CA SER A 79 -13.74 1.03 2.61
C SER A 79 -14.12 0.46 3.97
N CYS A 80 -14.76 1.24 4.84
CA CYS A 80 -15.21 0.80 6.17
C CYS A 80 -14.13 0.09 7.02
N TYR A 81 -12.88 0.58 6.98
CA TYR A 81 -11.70 -0.05 7.60
C TYR A 81 -11.30 -1.44 7.06
N ASP A 82 -11.84 -1.84 5.91
CA ASP A 82 -11.36 -2.97 5.13
C ASP A 82 -10.53 -2.47 3.95
N PHE A 83 -9.39 -3.11 3.71
CA PHE A 83 -8.58 -2.92 2.51
C PHE A 83 -8.78 -4.10 1.58
N CYS A 84 -9.43 -3.87 0.43
CA CYS A 84 -9.78 -4.88 -0.55
C CYS A 84 -8.84 -4.78 -1.75
N PHE A 85 -8.16 -5.88 -2.09
CA PHE A 85 -7.18 -5.89 -3.18
C PHE A 85 -7.43 -7.08 -4.12
N PRO A 86 -7.34 -6.87 -5.45
CA PRO A 86 -7.52 -7.93 -6.43
C PRO A 86 -6.28 -8.83 -6.49
N GLU A 87 -5.09 -8.24 -6.40
CA GLU A 87 -3.80 -8.91 -6.58
C GLU A 87 -2.67 -8.15 -5.88
N LEU A 88 -1.49 -8.77 -5.88
CA LEU A 88 -0.28 -8.19 -5.33
C LEU A 88 0.32 -7.19 -6.32
N PHE A 89 0.77 -6.03 -5.84
CA PHE A 89 1.28 -4.97 -6.71
C PHE A 89 2.80 -5.09 -6.91
N ILE A 90 3.57 -5.17 -5.81
CA ILE A 90 5.03 -5.40 -5.84
C ILE A 90 5.38 -6.49 -4.83
N ASP A 91 6.13 -7.51 -5.28
CA ASP A 91 6.70 -8.56 -4.44
C ASP A 91 8.21 -8.38 -4.34
N PHE A 92 8.71 -8.00 -3.17
CA PHE A 92 10.16 -7.94 -2.98
C PHE A 92 10.78 -9.28 -2.60
N LYS A 93 9.98 -10.36 -2.47
CA LYS A 93 10.51 -11.74 -2.38
C LYS A 93 10.92 -12.29 -3.74
N ALA A 94 10.35 -11.76 -4.81
CA ALA A 94 10.59 -12.24 -6.16
C ALA A 94 11.89 -11.70 -6.78
N SER A 95 12.65 -10.85 -6.07
CA SER A 95 13.89 -10.23 -6.57
C SER A 95 15.03 -11.21 -6.85
N ASP A 96 14.88 -12.51 -6.57
CA ASP A 96 15.93 -13.50 -6.77
C ASP A 96 15.62 -14.43 -7.98
N GLN A 97 15.59 -13.86 -9.19
CA GLN A 97 15.87 -14.55 -10.46
C GLN A 97 16.51 -13.57 -11.47
N GLY A 98 17.84 -13.41 -11.38
CA GLY A 98 18.66 -12.69 -12.36
C GLY A 98 20.15 -12.93 -12.19
#